data_AF-A0AAD7B6U3-F1
#
_entry.id   AF-A0AAD7B6U3-F1
#
_cell.length_a   1.000
_cell.length_b   1.000
_cell.length_c   1.000
_cell.angle_alpha   90.00
_cell.angle_beta   90.00
_cell.angle_gamma   90.00
#
_symmetry.space_group_name_H-M   'P 1'
#
loop_
_entity.id
_entity.type
_entity.pdbx_description
1 polymer ?
#
loop_
_entity_poly.entity_id
_entity_poly.type
_entity_poly.pdbx_seq_one_letter_code
_entity_poly.pdbx_strand_id
1 'polypeptide(L)'
;YATKRQRSWIITALSSAATTFGSLPFLWDVISSGGDVTALQPRYSFAALVCRLFQGLLLADLIVGCCCYAEHITIAWGIVHHTAYIALLSYLIPSGAAHCFCLAAFMELPTLHLALSFLHPRLRHDVLFCALFFATRIVFHISLIFAFSTKLGMTVVQGNPLPLVFLTLALPGHVMWFSQSVRGTIRR
;
A
#
# COMPACT_ATOMS: atom_id res chain seq x y z
N TYR A 1 17.77 -13.97 -10.30
CA TYR A 1 17.89 -12.71 -11.07
C TYR A 1 19.34 -12.27 -11.18
N ALA A 2 19.76 -11.86 -12.39
CA ALA A 2 21.17 -11.60 -12.70
C ALA A 2 21.68 -10.24 -12.19
N THR A 3 20.85 -9.19 -12.21
CA THR A 3 21.27 -7.83 -11.82
C THR A 3 20.91 -7.49 -10.38
N LYS A 4 21.72 -6.66 -9.72
CA LYS A 4 21.42 -6.09 -8.39
C LYS A 4 20.07 -5.37 -8.38
N ARG A 5 19.81 -4.57 -9.43
CA ARG A 5 18.55 -3.86 -9.62
C ARG A 5 17.36 -4.80 -9.62
N GLN A 6 17.40 -5.95 -10.31
CA GLN A 6 16.29 -6.90 -10.26
C GLN A 6 16.14 -7.52 -8.87
N ARG A 7 17.24 -7.84 -8.20
CA ARG A 7 17.20 -8.43 -6.85
C ARG A 7 16.58 -7.47 -5.83
N SER A 8 16.78 -6.17 -5.96
CA SER A 8 16.16 -5.18 -5.07
C SER A 8 14.63 -5.13 -5.20
N TRP A 9 14.03 -5.66 -6.26
CA TRP A 9 12.57 -5.71 -6.43
C TRP A 9 11.92 -6.98 -5.87
N ILE A 10 12.69 -7.97 -5.42
CA ILE A 10 12.14 -9.25 -4.93
C ILE A 10 11.31 -9.02 -3.65
N ILE A 11 11.88 -8.33 -2.66
CA ILE A 11 11.19 -8.09 -1.40
C ILE A 11 10.00 -7.15 -1.61
N THR A 12 10.15 -6.11 -2.45
CA THR A 12 9.03 -5.26 -2.86
C THR A 12 7.90 -6.06 -3.50
N ALA A 13 8.20 -7.01 -4.41
CA ALA A 13 7.19 -7.87 -5.04
C ALA A 13 6.47 -8.76 -4.01
N LEU A 14 7.23 -9.37 -3.08
CA LEU A 14 6.64 -10.19 -2.01
C LEU A 14 5.76 -9.37 -1.08
N SER A 15 6.23 -8.19 -0.68
CA SER A 15 5.54 -7.27 0.21
C SER A 15 4.23 -6.77 -0.40
N SER A 16 4.29 -6.27 -1.63
CA SER A 16 3.11 -5.80 -2.37
C SER A 16 2.14 -6.93 -2.75
N ALA A 17 2.63 -8.15 -2.99
CA ALA A 17 1.76 -9.32 -3.17
C ALA A 17 1.01 -9.67 -1.88
N ALA A 18 1.73 -9.76 -0.76
CA ALA A 18 1.15 -10.09 0.53
C ALA A 18 0.04 -9.11 0.93
N THR A 19 0.26 -7.80 0.75
CA THR A 19 -0.75 -6.78 1.03
C THR A 19 -1.89 -6.76 0.04
N THR A 20 -1.60 -6.86 -1.26
CA THR A 20 -2.65 -6.87 -2.30
C THR A 20 -3.60 -8.06 -2.10
N PHE A 21 -3.07 -9.28 -1.95
CA PHE A 21 -3.91 -10.45 -1.76
C PHE A 21 -4.52 -10.51 -0.35
N GLY A 22 -3.77 -10.11 0.68
CA GLY A 22 -4.27 -10.02 2.05
C GLY A 22 -5.40 -9.01 2.24
N SER A 23 -5.48 -7.99 1.38
CA SER A 23 -6.56 -6.99 1.40
C SER A 23 -7.89 -7.48 0.83
N LEU A 24 -7.90 -8.56 0.03
CA LEU A 24 -9.08 -8.98 -0.73
C LEU A 24 -10.33 -9.25 0.13
N PRO A 25 -10.26 -9.92 1.30
CA PRO A 25 -11.44 -10.10 2.14
C PRO A 25 -12.04 -8.77 2.64
N PHE A 26 -11.19 -7.78 2.92
CA PHE A 26 -11.62 -6.46 3.38
C PHE A 26 -12.21 -5.63 2.24
N LEU A 27 -11.59 -5.69 1.07
CA LEU A 27 -12.13 -5.07 -0.14
C LEU A 27 -13.49 -5.68 -0.53
N TRP A 28 -13.62 -6.99 -0.40
CA TRP A 28 -14.86 -7.71 -0.69
C TRP A 28 -16.02 -7.23 0.20
N ASP A 29 -15.81 -7.05 1.49
CA ASP A 29 -16.86 -6.53 2.39
C ASP A 29 -17.43 -5.21 1.89
N VAL A 30 -16.55 -4.28 1.52
CA VAL A 30 -16.94 -2.93 1.09
C VAL A 30 -17.57 -2.94 -0.30
N ILE A 31 -17.04 -3.73 -1.24
CA ILE A 31 -17.62 -3.79 -2.59
C ILE A 31 -18.98 -4.51 -2.56
N SER A 32 -19.10 -5.61 -1.84
CA SER A 32 -20.35 -6.38 -1.73
C SER A 32 -21.45 -5.63 -0.95
N SER A 33 -21.08 -4.67 -0.11
CA SER A 33 -22.00 -3.75 0.57
C SER A 33 -22.35 -2.49 -0.25
N GLY A 34 -21.92 -2.38 -1.51
CA GLY A 34 -22.17 -1.21 -2.34
C GLY A 34 -21.33 0.02 -1.98
N GLY A 35 -20.17 -0.18 -1.34
CA GLY A 35 -19.26 0.88 -0.92
C GLY A 35 -19.39 1.28 0.54
N ASP A 36 -20.23 0.59 1.33
CA ASP A 36 -20.43 0.90 2.74
C ASP A 36 -19.27 0.37 3.60
N VAL A 37 -18.45 1.30 4.11
CA VAL A 37 -17.31 0.98 4.98
C VAL A 37 -17.72 0.44 6.35
N THR A 38 -18.97 0.60 6.78
CA THR A 38 -19.46 0.02 8.03
C THR A 38 -19.61 -1.50 7.95
N ALA A 39 -19.68 -2.06 6.73
CA ALA A 39 -19.68 -3.50 6.52
C ALA A 39 -18.31 -4.15 6.74
N LEU A 40 -17.23 -3.36 6.85
CA LEU A 40 -15.86 -3.81 7.00
C LEU A 40 -15.69 -4.68 8.25
N GLN A 41 -15.54 -5.99 8.06
CA GLN A 41 -15.36 -6.92 9.17
C GLN A 41 -13.91 -6.85 9.67
N PRO A 42 -13.67 -6.65 10.98
CA PRO A 42 -12.32 -6.42 11.49
C PRO A 42 -11.35 -7.58 11.30
N ARG A 43 -11.84 -8.84 11.31
CA ARG A 43 -11.01 -10.05 11.17
C ARG A 43 -9.67 -9.94 11.93
N TYR A 44 -9.72 -9.55 13.21
CA TYR A 44 -8.57 -9.01 13.95
C TYR A 44 -7.28 -9.84 13.80
N SER A 45 -7.36 -11.16 13.95
CA SER A 45 -6.20 -12.05 13.83
C SER A 45 -5.61 -12.08 12.41
N PHE A 46 -6.46 -12.09 11.38
CA PHE A 46 -6.02 -12.08 9.99
C PHE A 46 -5.46 -10.71 9.60
N ALA A 47 -6.12 -9.62 10.00
CA ALA A 47 -5.62 -8.26 9.80
C ALA A 47 -4.26 -8.06 10.45
N ALA A 48 -4.09 -8.52 11.70
CA ALA A 48 -2.82 -8.47 12.40
C ALA A 48 -1.74 -9.30 11.70
N LEU A 49 -2.07 -10.49 11.20
CA LEU A 49 -1.14 -11.33 10.43
C LEU A 49 -0.64 -10.62 9.17
N VAL A 50 -1.56 -10.10 8.33
CA VAL A 50 -1.20 -9.39 7.09
C VAL A 50 -0.33 -8.17 7.39
N CYS A 51 -0.71 -7.36 8.39
CA CYS A 51 0.08 -6.20 8.80
C CYS A 51 1.46 -6.57 9.35
N ARG A 52 1.58 -7.64 10.17
CA ARG A 52 2.88 -8.10 10.69
C ARG A 52 3.78 -8.63 9.58
N LEU A 53 3.21 -9.36 8.61
CA LEU A 53 3.94 -9.82 7.43
C LEU A 53 4.46 -8.63 6.62
N PHE A 54 3.61 -7.63 6.34
CA PHE A 54 4.03 -6.41 5.66
C PHE A 54 5.13 -5.68 6.44
N GLN A 55 4.96 -5.49 7.74
CA GLN A 55 5.95 -4.84 8.61
C GLN A 55 7.30 -5.56 8.60
N GLY A 56 7.30 -6.90 8.67
CA GLY A 56 8.51 -7.71 8.59
C GLY A 56 9.21 -7.59 7.23
N LEU A 57 8.44 -7.57 6.14
CA LEU A 57 8.99 -7.39 4.79
C LEU A 57 9.54 -5.98 4.56
N LEU A 58 8.92 -4.93 5.12
CA LEU A 58 9.48 -3.57 5.10
C LEU A 58 10.81 -3.48 5.85
N LEU A 59 10.89 -4.12 7.02
CA LEU A 59 12.13 -4.17 7.79
C LEU A 59 13.21 -4.95 7.03
N ALA A 60 12.85 -6.08 6.43
CA ALA A 60 13.77 -6.85 5.60
C ALA A 60 14.25 -6.05 4.38
N ASP A 61 13.36 -5.30 3.72
CA ASP A 61 13.72 -4.47 2.57
C ASP A 61 14.70 -3.35 2.96
N LEU A 62 14.49 -2.72 4.13
CA LEU A 62 15.41 -1.73 4.69
C LEU A 62 16.78 -2.34 5.01
N ILE A 63 16.82 -3.45 5.74
CA ILE A 63 18.08 -4.08 6.16
C ILE A 63 18.85 -4.59 4.94
N VAL A 64 18.21 -5.42 4.11
CA VAL A 64 18.84 -6.01 2.92
C VAL A 64 19.18 -4.92 1.90
N GLY A 65 18.30 -3.95 1.70
CA GLY A 65 18.55 -2.85 0.78
C GLY A 65 19.74 -2.01 1.24
N CYS A 66 19.85 -1.66 2.53
CA CYS A 66 21.01 -0.91 3.06
C CYS A 66 22.32 -1.72 2.96
N CYS A 67 22.28 -3.03 3.16
CA CYS A 67 23.48 -3.87 3.14
C CYS A 67 23.91 -4.28 1.72
N CYS A 68 22.97 -4.50 0.79
CA CYS A 68 23.24 -5.14 -0.49
C CYS A 68 23.01 -4.24 -1.71
N TYR A 69 22.11 -3.25 -1.60
CA TYR A 69 21.61 -2.43 -2.71
C TYR A 69 21.40 -0.97 -2.30
N ALA A 70 22.28 -0.40 -1.48
CA ALA A 70 22.12 0.94 -0.92
C ALA A 70 21.98 2.00 -2.02
N GLU A 71 22.62 1.78 -3.16
CA GLU A 71 22.53 2.60 -4.37
C GLU A 71 21.11 2.67 -5.00
N HIS A 72 20.19 1.82 -4.55
CA HIS A 72 18.82 1.72 -5.05
C HIS A 72 17.76 2.14 -4.02
N ILE A 73 18.15 2.47 -2.78
CA ILE A 73 17.25 3.02 -1.76
C ILE A 73 17.15 4.53 -1.96
N THR A 74 15.93 5.03 -2.15
CA THR A 74 15.66 6.48 -2.11
C THR A 74 15.28 6.92 -0.70
N ILE A 75 15.66 8.13 -0.30
CA ILE A 75 15.35 8.63 1.06
C ILE A 75 13.82 8.71 1.27
N ALA A 76 13.10 9.32 0.33
CA ALA A 76 11.66 9.55 0.46
C ALA A 76 10.86 8.24 0.53
N TRP A 77 11.10 7.33 -0.41
CA TRP A 77 10.26 6.13 -0.59
C TRP A 77 10.87 4.86 -0.02
N GLY A 78 12.19 4.79 0.11
CA GLY A 78 12.88 3.65 0.70
C GLY A 78 13.06 3.77 2.21
N ILE A 79 13.38 4.96 2.73
CA ILE A 79 13.66 5.14 4.17
C ILE A 79 12.44 5.71 4.90
N VAL A 80 12.01 6.92 4.55
CA VAL A 80 10.96 7.65 5.26
C VAL A 80 9.64 6.90 5.19
N HIS A 81 9.25 6.46 3.99
CA HIS A 81 8.01 5.72 3.78
C HIS A 81 7.95 4.38 4.54
N HIS A 82 9.02 3.56 4.47
CA HIS A 82 9.04 2.28 5.18
C HIS A 82 9.05 2.48 6.69
N THR A 83 9.83 3.44 7.19
CA THR A 83 9.86 3.77 8.63
C THR A 83 8.48 4.27 9.11
N ALA A 84 7.83 5.13 8.34
CA ALA A 84 6.49 5.64 8.65
C ALA A 84 5.46 4.50 8.71
N TYR A 85 5.49 3.55 7.77
CA TYR A 85 4.59 2.39 7.81
C TYR A 85 4.90 1.44 8.98
N ILE A 86 6.17 1.20 9.29
CA ILE A 86 6.55 0.37 10.46
C ILE A 86 6.02 1.01 11.75
N ALA A 87 6.13 2.33 11.91
CA ALA A 87 5.59 3.07 13.04
C ALA A 87 4.07 3.03 13.08
N LEU A 88 3.42 3.28 11.94
CA LEU A 88 1.95 3.21 11.80
C LEU A 88 1.42 1.83 12.21
N LEU A 89 2.00 0.77 11.69
CA LEU A 89 1.55 -0.59 12.00
C LEU A 89 1.82 -1.00 13.44
N SER A 90 2.92 -0.54 14.03
CA SER A 90 3.20 -0.71 15.46
C SER A 90 2.10 -0.10 16.33
N TYR A 91 1.37 0.90 15.83
CA TYR A 91 0.23 1.50 16.50
C TYR A 91 -1.12 0.86 16.12
N LEU A 92 -1.37 0.61 14.82
CA LEU A 92 -2.68 0.11 14.35
C LEU A 92 -2.98 -1.32 14.79
N ILE A 93 -1.95 -2.17 14.92
CA ILE A 93 -2.11 -3.56 15.36
C ILE A 93 -2.65 -3.63 16.80
N PRO A 94 -1.98 -3.05 17.82
CA PRO A 94 -2.48 -3.13 19.19
C PRO A 94 -3.75 -2.32 19.44
N SER A 95 -4.04 -1.29 18.64
CA SER A 95 -5.29 -0.51 18.75
C SER A 95 -6.50 -1.18 18.09
N GLY A 96 -6.34 -2.36 17.48
CA GLY A 96 -7.44 -3.07 16.81
C GLY A 96 -7.84 -2.50 15.44
N ALA A 97 -7.16 -1.44 14.95
CA ALA A 97 -7.47 -0.74 13.71
C ALA A 97 -6.74 -1.30 12.47
N ALA A 98 -6.03 -2.43 12.59
CA ALA A 98 -5.27 -3.04 11.50
C ALA A 98 -6.11 -3.37 10.25
N HIS A 99 -7.40 -3.64 10.41
CA HIS A 99 -8.31 -3.95 9.31
C HIS A 99 -8.55 -2.78 8.35
N CYS A 100 -8.53 -1.55 8.88
CA CYS A 100 -8.59 -0.34 8.06
C CYS A 100 -7.35 -0.19 7.18
N PHE A 101 -6.17 -0.51 7.73
CA PHE A 101 -4.95 -0.59 6.94
C PHE A 101 -5.05 -1.69 5.88
N CYS A 102 -5.55 -2.88 6.22
CA CYS A 102 -5.69 -3.97 5.26
C CYS A 102 -6.59 -3.61 4.09
N LEU A 103 -7.70 -2.90 4.31
CA LEU A 103 -8.53 -2.36 3.22
C LEU A 103 -7.73 -1.40 2.33
N ALA A 104 -7.02 -0.45 2.94
CA ALA A 104 -6.18 0.50 2.22
C ALA A 104 -4.99 -0.17 1.48
N ALA A 105 -4.53 -1.31 1.96
CA ALA A 105 -3.37 -2.03 1.42
C ALA A 105 -3.59 -2.58 0.00
N PHE A 106 -4.83 -2.63 -0.49
CA PHE A 106 -5.13 -2.92 -1.90
C PHE A 106 -4.50 -1.88 -2.85
N MET A 107 -4.18 -0.69 -2.35
CA MET A 107 -3.41 0.33 -3.06
C MET A 107 -2.00 -0.12 -3.47
N GLU A 108 -1.48 -1.24 -2.97
CA GLU A 108 -0.20 -1.82 -3.38
C GLU A 108 -0.25 -2.55 -4.73
N LEU A 109 -1.44 -2.80 -5.31
CA LEU A 109 -1.59 -3.45 -6.61
C LEU A 109 -0.73 -2.84 -7.75
N PRO A 110 -0.67 -1.52 -7.96
CA PRO A 110 0.24 -0.92 -8.95
C PRO A 110 1.72 -1.17 -8.61
N THR A 111 2.10 -1.20 -7.33
CA THR A 111 3.48 -1.53 -6.89
C THR A 111 3.81 -2.98 -7.23
N LEU A 112 2.88 -3.90 -7.01
CA LEU A 112 3.05 -5.31 -7.37
C LEU A 112 3.29 -5.46 -8.87
N HIS A 113 2.46 -4.82 -9.70
CA HIS A 113 2.64 -4.83 -11.15
C HIS A 113 3.99 -4.23 -11.56
N LEU A 114 4.39 -3.10 -10.95
CA LEU A 114 5.69 -2.48 -11.21
C LEU A 114 6.85 -3.41 -10.83
N ALA A 115 6.82 -4.02 -9.65
CA ALA A 115 7.85 -4.93 -9.20
C ALA A 115 7.98 -6.14 -10.12
N LEU A 116 6.84 -6.74 -10.52
CA LEU A 116 6.81 -7.83 -11.49
C LEU A 116 7.39 -7.41 -12.85
N SER A 117 7.18 -6.17 -13.30
CA SER A 117 7.76 -5.67 -14.55
C SER A 117 9.29 -5.53 -14.50
N PHE A 118 9.88 -5.27 -13.33
CA PHE A 118 11.34 -5.27 -13.15
C PHE A 118 11.91 -6.68 -13.10
N LEU A 119 11.23 -7.60 -12.41
CA LEU A 119 11.63 -9.00 -12.31
C LEU A 119 11.48 -9.71 -13.67
N HIS A 120 10.36 -9.52 -14.34
CA HIS A 120 10.03 -10.09 -15.64
C HIS A 120 9.68 -8.98 -16.64
N PRO A 121 10.65 -8.46 -17.40
CA PRO A 121 10.45 -7.34 -18.34
C PRO A 121 9.33 -7.55 -19.37
N ARG A 122 8.98 -8.81 -19.69
CA ARG A 122 7.85 -9.16 -20.58
C ARG A 122 6.48 -8.73 -20.03
N LEU A 123 6.36 -8.54 -18.72
CA LEU A 123 5.11 -8.11 -18.06
C LEU A 123 4.96 -6.58 -18.03
N ARG A 124 5.92 -5.84 -18.57
CA ARG A 124 5.89 -4.37 -18.54
C ARG A 124 4.77 -3.83 -19.42
N HIS A 125 3.88 -3.06 -18.79
CA HIS A 125 2.80 -2.35 -19.48
C HIS A 125 2.53 -1.01 -18.78
N ASP A 126 3.08 0.08 -19.33
CA ASP A 126 3.12 1.40 -18.70
C ASP A 126 1.70 2.02 -18.57
N VAL A 127 0.83 1.81 -19.57
CA VAL A 127 -0.58 2.27 -19.51
C VAL A 127 -1.38 1.54 -18.43
N LEU A 128 -1.13 0.24 -18.27
CA LEU A 128 -1.81 -0.57 -17.24
C LEU A 128 -1.36 -0.14 -15.85
N PHE A 129 -0.06 0.09 -15.68
CA PHE A 129 0.48 0.64 -14.44
C PHE A 129 -0.18 1.98 -14.09
N CYS A 130 -0.27 2.92 -15.04
CA CYS A 130 -0.91 4.22 -14.80
C CYS A 130 -2.40 4.08 -14.48
N ALA A 131 -3.12 3.20 -15.19
CA ALA A 131 -4.54 2.94 -14.94
C ALA A 131 -4.77 2.34 -13.55
N LEU A 132 -4.00 1.30 -13.18
CA LEU A 132 -4.05 0.70 -11.84
C LEU A 132 -3.73 1.74 -10.76
N PHE A 133 -2.70 2.56 -10.97
CA PHE A 133 -2.34 3.60 -10.03
C PHE A 133 -3.44 4.62 -9.83
N PHE A 134 -4.02 5.12 -10.92
CA PHE A 134 -5.13 6.08 -10.85
C PHE A 134 -6.33 5.48 -10.13
N ALA A 135 -6.73 4.26 -10.51
CA ALA A 135 -7.89 3.60 -9.91
C ALA A 135 -7.70 3.35 -8.40
N THR A 136 -6.56 2.79 -7.98
CA THR A 136 -6.37 2.39 -6.58
C THR A 136 -5.82 3.51 -5.71
N ARG A 137 -4.76 4.21 -6.15
CA ARG A 137 -4.04 5.19 -5.30
C ARG A 137 -4.57 6.61 -5.39
N ILE A 138 -5.46 6.90 -6.35
CA ILE A 138 -6.16 8.20 -6.44
C ILE A 138 -7.65 8.01 -6.14
N VAL A 139 -8.41 7.32 -7.00
CA VAL A 139 -9.87 7.24 -6.88
C VAL A 139 -10.30 6.49 -5.62
N PHE A 140 -9.83 5.25 -5.45
CA PHE A 140 -10.14 4.46 -4.26
C PHE A 140 -9.59 5.12 -2.99
N HIS A 141 -8.39 5.70 -3.04
CA HIS A 141 -7.83 6.42 -1.90
C HIS A 141 -8.68 7.61 -1.42
N ILE A 142 -9.12 8.47 -2.35
CA ILE A 142 -10.01 9.60 -2.04
C ILE A 142 -11.34 9.08 -1.49
N SER A 143 -11.86 7.99 -2.05
CA SER A 143 -13.09 7.36 -1.57
C SER A 143 -12.96 6.87 -0.13
N LEU A 144 -11.82 6.28 0.25
CA LEU A 144 -11.54 5.89 1.63
C LEU A 144 -11.43 7.10 2.56
N ILE A 145 -10.75 8.17 2.16
CA ILE A 145 -10.66 9.41 2.95
C ILE A 145 -12.06 9.97 3.20
N PHE A 146 -12.88 10.07 2.16
CA PHE A 146 -14.27 10.52 2.30
C PHE A 146 -15.04 9.62 3.26
N ALA A 147 -15.00 8.29 3.06
CA ALA A 147 -15.74 7.34 3.88
C ALA A 147 -15.34 7.41 5.35
N PHE A 148 -14.04 7.43 5.67
CA PHE A 148 -13.54 7.53 7.04
C PHE A 148 -13.70 8.93 7.66
N SER A 149 -13.94 9.98 6.87
CA SER A 149 -14.26 11.31 7.39
C SER A 149 -15.72 11.45 7.87
N THR A 150 -16.60 10.52 7.49
CA THR A 150 -18.00 10.54 7.91
C THR A 150 -18.15 10.09 9.36
N LYS A 151 -19.26 10.47 10.02
CA LYS A 151 -19.59 9.97 11.36
C LYS A 151 -19.62 8.44 11.41
N LEU A 152 -20.19 7.80 10.38
CA LEU A 152 -20.27 6.35 10.27
C LEU A 152 -18.88 5.72 10.12
N GLY A 153 -18.04 6.24 9.22
CA GLY A 153 -16.65 5.77 9.08
C GLY A 153 -15.85 5.90 10.38
N MET A 154 -16.05 6.98 11.14
CA MET A 154 -15.41 7.15 12.44
C MET A 154 -15.85 6.11 13.49
N THR A 155 -17.04 5.51 13.36
CA THR A 155 -17.45 4.40 14.24
C THR A 155 -16.67 3.12 13.96
N VAL A 156 -16.31 2.87 12.69
CA VAL A 156 -15.50 1.69 12.26
C VAL A 156 -14.13 1.70 12.92
N VAL A 157 -13.54 2.90 13.06
CA VAL A 157 -12.24 3.11 13.72
C VAL A 157 -12.38 3.44 15.21
N GLN A 158 -13.55 3.24 15.81
CA GLN A 158 -13.82 3.49 17.24
C GLN A 158 -13.45 4.93 17.68
N GLY A 159 -13.67 5.91 16.80
CA GLY A 159 -13.33 7.31 17.06
C GLY A 159 -11.84 7.65 16.89
N ASN A 160 -10.99 6.68 16.54
CA ASN A 160 -9.56 6.92 16.33
C ASN A 160 -9.32 7.70 15.03
N PRO A 161 -8.80 8.95 15.09
CA PRO A 161 -8.59 9.76 13.89
C PRO A 161 -7.35 9.34 13.10
N LEU A 162 -6.46 8.52 13.66
CA LEU A 162 -5.16 8.25 13.03
C LEU A 162 -5.25 7.58 11.67
N PRO A 163 -6.09 6.53 11.43
CA PRO A 163 -6.27 5.99 10.09
C PRO A 163 -6.62 7.06 9.04
N LEU A 164 -7.51 7.99 9.37
CA LEU A 164 -7.89 9.10 8.48
C LEU A 164 -6.73 10.09 8.27
N VAL A 165 -6.01 10.44 9.34
CA VAL A 165 -4.83 11.32 9.25
C VAL A 165 -3.78 10.73 8.32
N PHE A 166 -3.44 9.45 8.49
CA PHE A 166 -2.43 8.78 7.67
C PHE A 166 -2.86 8.63 6.20
N LEU A 167 -4.13 8.28 5.94
CA LEU A 167 -4.66 8.27 4.57
C LEU A 167 -4.53 9.66 3.93
N THR A 168 -4.93 10.71 4.66
CA THR A 168 -4.85 12.09 4.16
C THR A 168 -3.41 12.51 3.87
N LEU A 169 -2.48 12.21 4.78
CA LEU A 169 -1.05 12.55 4.61
C LEU A 169 -0.36 11.76 3.49
N ALA A 170 -0.85 10.57 3.15
CA ALA A 170 -0.30 9.75 2.07
C ALA A 170 -0.74 10.26 0.66
N LEU A 171 -1.90 10.92 0.56
CA LEU A 171 -2.48 11.33 -0.72
C LEU A 171 -1.57 12.26 -1.55
N PRO A 172 -0.93 13.31 -1.01
CA PRO A 172 0.00 14.15 -1.77
C PRO A 172 1.13 13.33 -2.40
N GLY A 173 1.64 12.33 -1.67
CA GLY A 173 2.64 11.42 -2.17
C GLY A 173 2.15 10.60 -3.38
N HIS A 174 0.92 10.10 -3.33
CA HIS A 174 0.30 9.40 -4.45
C HIS A 174 0.07 10.32 -5.66
N VAL A 175 -0.44 11.53 -5.45
CA VAL A 175 -0.65 12.52 -6.53
C VAL A 175 0.68 12.87 -7.21
N MET A 176 1.74 13.13 -6.43
CA MET A 176 3.06 13.40 -6.97
C MET A 176 3.56 12.23 -7.83
N TRP A 177 3.48 10.99 -7.34
CA TRP A 177 3.96 9.83 -8.08
C TRP A 177 3.14 9.51 -9.33
N PHE A 178 1.82 9.73 -9.27
CA PHE A 178 0.97 9.62 -10.45
C PHE A 178 1.39 10.63 -11.53
N SER A 179 1.62 11.88 -11.15
CA SER A 179 2.06 12.92 -12.10
C SER A 179 3.40 12.57 -12.78
N GLN A 180 4.32 11.97 -12.02
CA GLN A 180 5.61 11.48 -12.55
C GLN A 180 5.41 10.29 -13.49
N SER A 181 4.51 9.37 -13.15
CA SER A 181 4.19 8.18 -13.95
C SER A 181 3.56 8.55 -15.29
N VAL A 182 2.62 9.49 -15.30
CA VAL A 182 1.99 10.01 -16.53
C VAL A 182 3.02 10.71 -17.41
N ARG A 183 3.83 11.61 -16.85
CA ARG A 183 4.91 12.29 -17.61
C ARG A 183 5.92 11.30 -18.18
N GLY A 184 6.28 10.26 -17.42
CA GLY A 184 7.19 9.21 -17.86
C GLY A 184 6.62 8.35 -18.98
N THR A 185 5.30 8.14 -19.00
CA THR A 185 4.60 7.38 -20.04
C THR A 185 4.45 8.20 -21.32
N ILE A 186 4.11 9.49 -21.22
CA ILE A 186 3.95 10.38 -22.41
C ILE A 186 5.28 10.64 -23.13
N ARG A 187 6.41 10.64 -22.41
CA ARG A 187 7.74 10.92 -22.97
C ARG A 187 8.41 9.71 -23.64
N ARG A 188 7.78 8.54 -23.66
CA ARG A 188 8.29 7.31 -24.29
C ARG A 188 7.53 7.00 -25.57
#